data_AF-A0A8H7I874-F1
#
_entry.id   AF-A0A8H7I874-F1
#
_cell.length_a   1.000
_cell.length_b   1.000
_cell.length_c   1.000
_cell.angle_alpha   90.00
_cell.angle_beta   90.00
_cell.angle_gamma   90.00
#
_symmetry.space_group_name_H-M   'P 1'
#
loop_
_entity.id
_entity.type
_entity.pdbx_description
1 polymer ?
#
loop_
_entity_poly.entity_id
_entity_poly.type
_entity_poly.pdbx_seq_one_letter_code
_entity_poly.pdbx_strand_id
1 'polypeptide(L)'
;MNKSHPLTCPPWTSNVWRELFGLFPLKGSEDYYNAEIDVVGNSDPQLDSSKELGLTMPKSSIASITKNCRKALGLHERQAAECFLQYFWDTWKADYVRKIPICKTIKSTTQGKKGGPDPYGYAAYCNLVLAAINRKGGVMNQVEETLGKIGATPANLWKDDRSLNRERPATKRVLEHQVPIADTHARLEERDVQAALARALFGDAGVSSRGTVVPELIPTICCFAQRKYENLARSLKRKVTTSCARMQRSTANWKMLKGSDPQGIV
;
A
#
# COMPACT_ATOMS: atom_id res chain seq x y z
N MET A 1 13.17 0.61 31.43
CA MET A 1 12.58 0.69 30.07
C MET A 1 13.36 -0.28 29.19
N ASN A 2 12.77 -1.43 28.85
CA ASN A 2 13.42 -2.42 27.99
C ASN A 2 13.70 -1.78 26.63
N LYS A 3 14.97 -1.81 26.20
CA LYS A 3 15.39 -1.33 24.88
C LYS A 3 14.90 -2.35 23.86
N SER A 4 13.66 -2.21 23.42
CA SER A 4 13.08 -3.04 22.37
C SER A 4 13.94 -2.93 21.12
N HIS A 5 14.49 -4.06 20.68
CA HIS A 5 15.20 -4.18 19.42
C HIS A 5 14.30 -3.64 18.29
N PRO A 6 14.80 -2.93 17.29
CA PRO A 6 13.99 -2.34 16.20
C PRO A 6 13.20 -3.39 15.41
N LEU A 7 13.68 -4.63 15.33
CA LEU A 7 12.93 -5.77 14.78
C LEU A 7 11.85 -6.32 15.71
N THR A 8 11.86 -5.91 16.99
CA THR A 8 10.78 -6.20 17.95
C THR A 8 9.67 -5.15 17.92
N CYS A 9 9.82 -4.09 17.11
CA CYS A 9 8.77 -3.10 16.91
C CYS A 9 7.79 -3.56 15.82
N PRO A 10 6.46 -3.53 16.07
CA PRO A 10 5.47 -3.62 15.01
C PRO A 10 5.75 -2.57 13.93
N PRO A 11 5.59 -2.88 12.64
CA PRO A 11 4.84 -4.02 12.10
C PRO A 11 5.69 -5.25 11.76
N TRP A 12 7.01 -5.18 11.91
CA TRP A 12 7.96 -6.22 11.46
C TRP A 12 7.87 -7.51 12.27
N THR A 13 7.27 -7.47 13.46
CA THR A 13 6.97 -8.64 14.28
C THR A 13 5.70 -9.37 13.87
N SER A 14 4.78 -8.73 13.14
CA SER A 14 3.54 -9.39 12.72
C SER A 14 3.83 -10.35 11.57
N ASN A 15 3.55 -11.65 11.78
CA ASN A 15 3.71 -12.68 10.75
C ASN A 15 2.80 -12.40 9.54
N VAL A 16 1.56 -11.97 9.81
CA VAL A 16 0.59 -11.58 8.78
C VAL A 16 1.15 -10.43 7.93
N TRP A 17 1.68 -9.38 8.58
CA TRP A 17 2.26 -8.26 7.87
C TRP A 17 3.46 -8.67 7.02
N ARG A 18 4.38 -9.46 7.58
CA ARG A 18 5.57 -9.95 6.89
C ARG A 18 5.19 -10.75 5.65
N GLU A 19 4.27 -11.70 5.78
CA GLU A 19 3.79 -12.51 4.65
C GLU A 19 3.16 -11.63 3.56
N LEU A 20 2.28 -10.70 3.93
CA LEU A 20 1.65 -9.76 2.98
C LEU A 20 2.67 -8.83 2.31
N PHE A 21 3.70 -8.39 3.01
CA PHE A 21 4.78 -7.62 2.42
C PHE A 21 5.67 -8.49 1.51
N GLY A 22 5.69 -9.80 1.71
CA GLY A 22 6.52 -10.76 0.99
C GLY A 22 7.90 -10.93 1.63
N LEU A 23 7.98 -10.77 2.96
CA LEU A 23 9.17 -10.97 3.76
C LEU A 23 9.06 -12.29 4.50
N PHE A 24 10.09 -13.12 4.36
CA PHE A 24 10.21 -14.39 5.03
C PHE A 24 11.47 -14.38 5.89
N PRO A 25 11.45 -15.03 7.06
CA PRO A 25 12.67 -15.24 7.82
C PRO A 25 13.70 -15.96 6.95
N LEU A 26 14.98 -15.62 7.13
CA LEU A 26 16.07 -16.42 6.59
C LEU A 26 15.90 -17.87 7.05
N LYS A 27 16.06 -18.84 6.14
CA LYS A 27 16.10 -20.25 6.52
C LYS A 27 17.43 -20.51 7.25
N GLY A 28 17.39 -20.51 8.58
CA GLY A 28 18.51 -20.91 9.43
C GLY A 28 18.25 -20.76 10.93
N SER A 29 18.20 -21.91 11.61
CA SER A 29 18.14 -22.17 13.06
C SER A 29 16.81 -21.90 13.78
N GLU A 30 16.16 -22.99 14.19
CA GLU A 30 15.04 -23.02 15.15
C GLU A 30 15.48 -22.60 16.57
N ASP A 31 16.75 -22.30 16.81
CA ASP A 31 17.33 -22.11 18.15
C ASP A 31 17.44 -20.63 18.58
N TYR A 32 17.08 -19.67 17.73
CA TYR A 32 17.39 -18.26 17.95
C TYR A 32 16.50 -17.54 19.00
N TYR A 33 15.56 -18.22 19.65
CA TYR A 33 14.78 -17.61 20.72
C TYR A 33 15.52 -17.54 22.08
N ASN A 34 16.71 -18.15 22.23
CA ASN A 34 17.35 -18.35 23.56
C ASN A 34 18.85 -18.02 23.68
N ALA A 35 19.48 -17.25 22.79
CA ALA A 35 20.92 -16.95 22.94
C ALA A 35 21.18 -15.59 23.62
N GLU A 36 21.62 -15.63 24.88
CA GLU A 36 22.30 -14.52 25.54
C GLU A 36 23.58 -14.18 24.75
N ILE A 37 23.70 -12.92 24.32
CA ILE A 37 24.79 -12.47 23.44
C ILE A 37 26.02 -12.16 24.30
N ASP A 38 27.01 -13.05 24.25
CA ASP A 38 28.36 -12.77 24.72
C ASP A 38 29.21 -12.21 23.57
N VAL A 39 29.91 -11.11 23.82
CA VAL A 39 30.63 -10.32 22.80
C VAL A 39 32.11 -10.38 23.09
N VAL A 40 32.86 -11.23 22.36
CA VAL A 40 34.30 -11.03 22.16
C VAL A 40 34.66 -11.36 20.72
N GLY A 41 35.31 -10.40 20.06
CA GLY A 41 35.49 -10.37 18.62
C GLY A 41 36.56 -11.31 18.06
N ASN A 42 36.44 -11.56 16.76
CA ASN A 42 37.59 -11.71 15.90
C ASN A 42 37.20 -11.35 14.45
N SER A 43 38.06 -10.57 13.81
CA SER A 43 37.92 -10.04 12.46
C SER A 43 38.40 -11.07 11.44
N ASP A 44 37.50 -11.53 10.58
CA ASP A 44 37.81 -12.32 9.38
C ASP A 44 37.19 -11.61 8.15
N PRO A 45 37.94 -11.31 7.08
CA PRO A 45 37.45 -10.49 5.96
C PRO A 45 36.69 -11.30 4.90
N GLN A 46 36.01 -12.39 5.28
CA GLN A 46 35.34 -13.28 4.32
C GLN A 46 34.11 -14.00 4.89
N LEU A 47 33.17 -13.28 5.51
CA LEU A 47 31.84 -13.85 5.74
C LEU A 47 30.77 -12.76 5.67
N ASP A 48 29.82 -13.01 4.77
CA ASP A 48 28.47 -12.47 4.56
C ASP A 48 27.83 -11.84 5.84
N SER A 49 28.33 -10.67 6.26
CA SER A 49 28.02 -10.03 7.53
C SER A 49 26.72 -9.23 7.48
N SER A 50 25.57 -9.93 7.40
CA SER A 50 24.26 -9.38 7.82
C SER A 50 23.10 -10.41 7.85
N LYS A 51 23.38 -11.72 7.87
CA LYS A 51 22.31 -12.74 7.80
C LYS A 51 21.79 -13.21 9.17
N GLU A 52 22.25 -12.64 10.27
CA GLU A 52 21.91 -13.15 11.61
C GLU A 52 20.57 -12.63 12.16
N LEU A 53 19.92 -11.67 11.48
CA LEU A 53 18.61 -11.13 11.88
C LEU A 53 17.66 -10.84 10.68
N GLY A 54 17.87 -11.51 9.55
CA GLY A 54 17.35 -11.05 8.26
C GLY A 54 15.93 -11.53 7.89
N LEU A 55 15.16 -10.60 7.33
CA LEU A 55 14.00 -10.88 6.48
C LEU A 55 14.44 -10.85 5.01
N THR A 56 14.05 -11.84 4.21
CA THR A 56 14.32 -11.85 2.76
C THR A 56 13.04 -11.90 1.95
N MET A 57 13.11 -11.42 0.71
CA MET A 57 12.05 -11.65 -0.26
C MET A 57 12.31 -12.96 -1.03
N PRO A 58 11.43 -13.97 -0.94
CA PRO A 58 11.59 -15.20 -1.70
C PRO A 58 11.34 -14.95 -3.19
N LYS A 59 11.90 -15.82 -4.03
CA LYS A 59 11.74 -15.77 -5.50
C LYS A 59 10.28 -15.76 -5.94
N SER A 60 9.38 -16.42 -5.22
CA SER A 60 7.93 -16.41 -5.47
C SER A 60 7.30 -15.02 -5.27
N SER A 61 7.66 -14.32 -4.19
CA SER A 61 7.22 -12.94 -3.94
C SER A 61 7.76 -12.00 -5.03
N ILE A 62 9.00 -12.19 -5.46
CA ILE A 62 9.60 -11.44 -6.58
C ILE A 62 8.83 -11.71 -7.89
N ALA A 63 8.47 -12.96 -8.17
CA ALA A 63 7.71 -13.33 -9.37
C ALA A 63 6.28 -12.74 -9.39
N SER A 64 5.70 -12.46 -8.22
CA SER A 64 4.37 -11.85 -8.07
C SER A 64 4.35 -10.32 -8.30
N ILE A 65 5.52 -9.70 -8.49
CA ILE A 65 5.64 -8.27 -8.78
C ILE A 65 5.21 -8.00 -10.23
N THR A 66 4.36 -6.99 -10.40
CA THR A 66 3.83 -6.63 -11.71
C THR A 66 4.94 -6.21 -12.67
N LYS A 67 4.73 -6.43 -13.98
CA LYS A 67 5.71 -6.11 -15.03
C LYS A 67 6.20 -4.65 -14.95
N ASN A 68 5.32 -3.73 -14.55
CA ASN A 68 5.60 -2.31 -14.41
C ASN A 68 6.59 -1.99 -13.27
N CYS A 69 6.71 -2.87 -12.28
CA CYS A 69 7.59 -2.71 -11.12
C CYS A 69 8.90 -3.51 -11.24
N ARG A 70 9.13 -4.23 -12.36
CA ARG A 70 10.35 -5.04 -12.54
C ARG A 70 11.64 -4.22 -12.55
N LYS A 71 11.59 -2.95 -12.96
CA LYS A 71 12.75 -2.05 -12.91
C LYS A 71 13.27 -1.88 -11.47
N ALA A 72 12.38 -1.87 -10.47
CA ALA A 72 12.77 -1.80 -9.06
C ALA A 72 13.49 -3.07 -8.55
N LEU A 73 13.49 -4.15 -9.34
CA LEU A 73 14.16 -5.42 -9.05
C LEU A 73 15.48 -5.57 -9.84
N GLY A 74 15.90 -4.54 -10.58
CA GLY A 74 17.22 -4.51 -11.20
C GLY A 74 18.31 -4.71 -10.15
N LEU A 75 19.43 -5.31 -10.54
CA LEU A 75 20.56 -5.56 -9.63
C LEU A 75 21.05 -4.23 -9.02
N HIS A 76 21.18 -3.21 -9.86
CA HIS A 76 21.63 -1.88 -9.47
C HIS A 76 20.63 -1.19 -8.51
N GLU A 77 19.33 -1.24 -8.80
CA GLU A 77 18.30 -0.68 -7.92
C GLU A 77 18.23 -1.39 -6.57
N ARG A 78 18.43 -2.72 -6.54
CA ARG A 78 18.49 -3.48 -5.29
C ARG A 78 19.71 -3.09 -4.46
N GLN A 79 20.89 -3.04 -5.08
CA GLN A 79 22.13 -2.61 -4.40
C GLN A 79 21.99 -1.19 -3.86
N ALA A 80 21.43 -0.26 -4.63
CA ALA A 80 21.18 1.10 -4.16
C ALA A 80 20.19 1.15 -2.98
N ALA A 81 19.13 0.33 -3.01
CA ALA A 81 18.18 0.23 -1.90
C ALA A 81 18.83 -0.38 -0.63
N GLU A 82 19.71 -1.37 -0.80
CA GLU A 82 20.49 -1.97 0.30
C GLU A 82 21.48 -0.95 0.90
N CYS A 83 22.18 -0.17 0.06
CA CYS A 83 23.02 0.93 0.51
C CYS A 83 22.23 1.95 1.35
N PHE A 84 21.01 2.31 0.92
CA PHE A 84 20.15 3.21 1.68
C PHE A 84 19.77 2.62 3.04
N LEU A 85 19.37 1.34 3.06
CA LEU A 85 19.00 0.65 4.30
C LEU A 85 20.15 0.61 5.30
N GLN A 86 21.35 0.30 4.81
CA GLN A 86 22.55 0.30 5.64
C GLN A 86 22.86 1.71 6.18
N TYR A 87 22.82 2.72 5.31
CA TYR A 87 23.01 4.13 5.69
C TYR A 87 22.00 4.59 6.75
N PHE A 88 20.70 4.30 6.53
CA PHE A 88 19.64 4.61 7.47
C PHE A 88 19.90 3.93 8.81
N TRP A 89 20.24 2.65 8.80
CA TRP A 89 20.49 1.87 10.00
C TRP A 89 21.67 2.38 10.81
N ASP A 90 22.79 2.68 10.15
CA ASP A 90 23.98 3.22 10.81
C ASP A 90 23.71 4.60 11.41
N THR A 91 22.98 5.45 10.67
CA THR A 91 22.54 6.76 11.17
C THR A 91 21.62 6.60 12.38
N TRP A 92 20.66 5.69 12.29
CA TRP A 92 19.71 5.45 13.37
C TRP A 92 20.37 4.88 14.63
N LYS A 93 21.34 3.96 14.51
CA LYS A 93 22.14 3.49 15.66
C LYS A 93 22.87 4.63 16.36
N ALA A 94 23.52 5.51 15.59
CA ALA A 94 24.22 6.68 16.13
C ALA A 94 23.25 7.66 16.82
N ASP A 95 22.11 7.93 16.19
CA ASP A 95 21.06 8.80 16.72
C ASP A 95 20.42 8.21 17.97
N TYR A 96 20.21 6.89 18.02
CA TYR A 96 19.66 6.19 19.16
C TYR A 96 20.54 6.32 20.41
N VAL A 97 21.87 6.16 20.26
CA VAL A 97 22.83 6.40 21.35
C VAL A 97 22.74 7.85 21.86
N ARG A 98 22.51 8.79 20.94
CA ARG A 98 22.31 10.22 21.25
C ARG A 98 20.90 10.56 21.75
N LYS A 99 20.03 9.57 21.92
CA LYS A 99 18.61 9.73 22.30
C LYS A 99 17.82 10.64 21.34
N ILE A 100 18.22 10.67 20.08
CA ILE A 100 17.50 11.38 19.03
C ILE A 100 16.28 10.53 18.62
N PRO A 101 15.08 11.12 18.54
CA PRO A 101 13.89 10.39 18.09
C PRO A 101 14.03 9.88 16.66
N ILE A 102 13.58 8.64 16.39
CA ILE A 102 13.64 8.02 15.05
C ILE A 102 12.99 8.87 13.95
N CYS A 103 11.97 9.68 14.28
CA CYS A 103 11.33 10.58 13.33
C CYS A 103 12.28 11.67 12.80
N LYS A 104 13.29 12.09 13.58
CA LYS A 104 14.34 13.01 13.12
C LYS A 104 15.30 12.29 12.18
N THR A 105 15.69 11.05 12.49
CA THR A 105 16.52 10.21 11.61
C THR A 105 15.85 9.98 10.27
N ILE A 106 14.57 9.57 10.26
CA ILE A 106 13.80 9.41 9.02
C ILE A 106 13.84 10.71 8.22
N LYS A 107 13.57 11.86 8.86
CA LYS A 107 13.61 13.15 8.15
C LYS A 107 15.00 13.47 7.59
N SER A 108 16.08 13.23 8.31
CA SER A 108 17.43 13.54 7.82
C SER A 108 17.90 12.60 6.70
N THR A 109 17.53 11.31 6.76
CA THR A 109 17.96 10.31 5.76
C THR A 109 17.10 10.30 4.50
N THR A 110 15.83 10.68 4.60
CA THR A 110 14.88 10.69 3.47
C THR A 110 14.83 12.01 2.71
N GLN A 111 15.54 13.04 3.18
CA GLN A 111 15.65 14.32 2.50
C GLN A 111 16.62 14.23 1.31
N GLY A 112 16.18 13.52 0.26
CA GLY A 112 16.61 13.87 -1.09
C GLY A 112 16.03 15.25 -1.41
N LYS A 113 16.89 16.27 -1.55
CA LYS A 113 16.48 17.55 -2.15
C LYS A 113 15.72 17.22 -3.44
N LYS A 114 14.47 17.66 -3.59
CA LYS A 114 13.72 17.49 -4.84
C LYS A 114 14.62 17.92 -6.02
N GLY A 115 15.05 16.97 -6.85
CA GLY A 115 15.92 17.22 -8.01
C GLY A 115 17.43 17.17 -7.76
N GLY A 116 17.91 16.85 -6.57
CA GLY A 116 19.33 16.59 -6.29
C GLY A 116 19.74 15.14 -6.53
N PRO A 117 21.05 14.85 -6.62
CA PRO A 117 21.54 13.47 -6.66
C PRO A 117 21.06 12.71 -5.41
N ASP A 118 20.76 11.41 -5.60
CA ASP A 118 20.38 10.47 -4.53
C ASP A 118 21.62 9.65 -4.15
N PRO A 119 22.51 10.18 -3.28
CA PRO A 119 23.82 9.58 -3.01
C PRO A 119 23.72 8.22 -2.30
N TYR A 120 22.61 7.97 -1.61
CA TYR A 120 22.46 6.78 -0.77
C TYR A 120 21.40 5.80 -1.28
N GLY A 121 20.64 6.13 -2.32
CA GLY A 121 19.69 5.20 -2.97
C GLY A 121 18.28 5.19 -2.35
N TYR A 122 17.84 6.28 -1.72
CA TYR A 122 16.51 6.40 -1.14
C TYR A 122 15.38 6.21 -2.17
N ALA A 123 15.55 6.74 -3.39
CA ALA A 123 14.57 6.57 -4.46
C ALA A 123 14.46 5.10 -4.89
N ALA A 124 15.59 4.39 -4.92
CA ALA A 124 15.61 2.96 -5.21
C ALA A 124 14.92 2.16 -4.10
N TYR A 125 15.18 2.48 -2.83
CA TYR A 125 14.47 1.91 -1.68
C TYR A 125 12.96 2.14 -1.77
N CYS A 126 12.52 3.37 -2.05
CA CYS A 126 11.10 3.69 -2.21
C CYS A 126 10.45 2.85 -3.32
N ASN A 127 11.11 2.72 -4.47
CA ASN A 127 10.61 1.92 -5.58
C ASN A 127 10.51 0.43 -5.23
N LEU A 128 11.48 -0.10 -4.48
CA LEU A 128 11.47 -1.48 -4.00
C LEU A 128 10.30 -1.73 -3.04
N VAL A 129 10.12 -0.86 -2.04
CA VAL A 129 8.99 -0.93 -1.09
C VAL A 129 7.66 -0.81 -1.82
N LEU A 130 7.52 0.14 -2.74
CA LEU A 130 6.32 0.30 -3.55
C LEU A 130 6.02 -0.93 -4.41
N ALA A 131 7.04 -1.57 -4.98
CA ALA A 131 6.89 -2.81 -5.73
C ALA A 131 6.42 -3.97 -4.82
N ALA A 132 6.98 -4.09 -3.62
CA ALA A 132 6.61 -5.10 -2.64
C ALA A 132 5.15 -4.96 -2.17
N ILE A 133 4.71 -3.74 -1.82
CA ILE A 133 3.33 -3.52 -1.33
C ILE A 133 2.27 -3.68 -2.43
N ASN A 134 2.61 -3.39 -3.70
CA ASN A 134 1.69 -3.44 -4.85
C ASN A 134 1.78 -4.76 -5.64
N ARG A 135 2.54 -5.75 -5.14
CA ARG A 135 2.60 -7.08 -5.77
C ARG A 135 1.23 -7.76 -5.75
N LYS A 136 1.02 -8.73 -6.65
CA LYS A 136 -0.19 -9.55 -6.62
C LYS A 136 -0.25 -10.34 -5.31
N GLY A 137 -1.37 -10.23 -4.60
CA GLY A 137 -1.56 -10.84 -3.27
C GLY A 137 -0.76 -10.16 -2.14
N GLY A 138 -0.26 -8.93 -2.36
CA GLY A 138 0.39 -8.13 -1.32
C GLY A 138 -0.57 -7.24 -0.54
N VAL A 139 0.00 -6.34 0.25
CA VAL A 139 -0.71 -5.39 1.13
C VAL A 139 -1.87 -4.68 0.42
N MET A 140 -1.64 -4.07 -0.75
CA MET A 140 -2.68 -3.28 -1.43
C MET A 140 -3.80 -4.14 -2.03
N ASN A 141 -3.57 -5.43 -2.29
CA ASN A 141 -4.64 -6.36 -2.66
C ASN A 141 -5.48 -6.73 -1.45
N GLN A 142 -4.85 -6.96 -0.29
CA GLN A 142 -5.56 -7.25 0.96
C GLN A 142 -6.45 -6.08 1.40
N VAL A 143 -5.98 -4.84 1.22
CA VAL A 143 -6.78 -3.63 1.46
C VAL A 143 -8.01 -3.59 0.54
N GLU A 144 -7.84 -3.90 -0.75
CA GLU A 144 -8.97 -3.98 -1.69
C GLU A 144 -10.03 -4.97 -1.24
N GLU A 145 -9.59 -6.18 -0.92
CA GLU A 145 -10.46 -7.28 -0.54
C GLU A 145 -11.23 -6.94 0.74
N THR A 146 -10.54 -6.36 1.72
CA THR A 146 -11.14 -5.95 3.00
C THR A 146 -12.17 -4.83 2.80
N LEU A 147 -11.84 -3.79 2.03
CA LEU A 147 -12.79 -2.73 1.68
C LEU A 147 -14.01 -3.29 0.92
N GLY A 148 -13.78 -4.28 0.05
CA GLY A 148 -14.82 -5.02 -0.66
C GLY A 148 -15.80 -5.73 0.29
N LYS A 149 -15.27 -6.54 1.21
CA LYS A 149 -16.05 -7.32 2.19
C LYS A 149 -16.93 -6.44 3.08
N ILE A 150 -16.43 -5.29 3.51
CA ILE A 150 -17.15 -4.38 4.43
C ILE A 150 -17.99 -3.33 3.70
N GLY A 151 -18.10 -3.39 2.37
CA GLY A 151 -18.92 -2.45 1.61
C GLY A 151 -18.31 -1.06 1.43
N ALA A 152 -17.06 -0.81 1.84
CA ALA A 152 -16.43 0.52 1.86
C ALA A 152 -15.64 0.88 0.58
N THR A 153 -15.90 0.20 -0.54
CA THR A 153 -15.28 0.55 -1.83
C THR A 153 -15.99 1.75 -2.48
N PRO A 154 -15.31 2.53 -3.35
CA PRO A 154 -15.97 3.61 -4.08
C PRO A 154 -17.16 3.12 -4.92
N ALA A 155 -17.12 1.88 -5.43
CA ALA A 155 -18.21 1.33 -6.23
C ALA A 155 -19.46 1.03 -5.41
N ASN A 156 -19.29 0.53 -4.19
CA ASN A 156 -20.38 0.26 -3.26
C ASN A 156 -21.01 1.57 -2.79
N LEU A 157 -20.19 2.51 -2.32
CA LEU A 157 -20.68 3.81 -1.85
C LEU A 157 -21.35 4.60 -2.98
N TRP A 158 -20.79 4.57 -4.20
CA TRP A 158 -21.42 5.21 -5.36
C TRP A 158 -22.73 4.53 -5.79
N LYS A 159 -22.91 3.23 -5.52
CA LYS A 159 -24.20 2.56 -5.73
C LYS A 159 -25.26 3.10 -4.77
N ASP A 160 -24.87 3.34 -3.53
CA ASP A 160 -25.76 3.91 -2.50
C ASP A 160 -26.10 5.37 -2.84
N ASP A 161 -25.11 6.17 -3.23
CA ASP A 161 -25.31 7.55 -3.70
C ASP A 161 -26.26 7.63 -4.91
N ARG A 162 -26.13 6.70 -5.86
CA ARG A 162 -27.06 6.62 -7.00
C ARG A 162 -28.47 6.26 -6.58
N SER A 163 -28.62 5.38 -5.59
CA SER A 163 -29.93 4.99 -5.05
C SER A 163 -30.59 6.18 -4.35
N LEU A 164 -29.86 6.89 -3.48
CA LEU A 164 -30.30 8.14 -2.85
C LEU A 164 -30.66 9.21 -3.89
N ASN A 165 -29.90 9.33 -4.98
CA ASN A 165 -30.23 10.27 -6.05
C ASN A 165 -31.55 9.91 -6.76
N ARG A 166 -31.87 8.62 -6.94
CA ARG A 166 -33.15 8.19 -7.54
C ARG A 166 -34.35 8.51 -6.65
N GLU A 167 -34.16 8.60 -5.34
CA GLU A 167 -35.22 8.98 -4.38
C GLU A 167 -35.45 10.49 -4.32
N ARG A 168 -34.52 11.31 -4.82
CA ARG A 168 -34.66 12.77 -4.83
C ARG A 168 -35.81 13.24 -5.74
N PRO A 169 -36.46 14.37 -5.40
CA PRO A 169 -37.40 15.05 -6.29
C PRO A 169 -36.78 15.31 -7.67
N ALA A 170 -37.60 15.24 -8.73
CA ALA A 170 -37.13 15.37 -10.11
C ALA A 170 -36.31 16.66 -10.35
N THR A 171 -36.64 17.76 -9.66
CA THR A 171 -35.94 19.04 -9.73
C THR A 171 -34.52 19.03 -9.16
N LYS A 172 -34.19 18.06 -8.29
CA LYS A 172 -32.88 17.91 -7.63
C LYS A 172 -32.12 16.66 -8.06
N ARG A 173 -32.73 15.82 -8.91
CA ARG A 173 -32.16 14.56 -9.37
C ARG A 173 -31.18 14.82 -10.50
N VAL A 174 -29.97 14.29 -10.40
CA VAL A 174 -28.99 14.31 -11.49
C VAL A 174 -29.06 13.02 -12.32
N LEU A 175 -28.52 13.04 -13.54
CA LEU A 175 -28.39 11.83 -14.35
C LEU A 175 -27.44 10.83 -13.65
N GLU A 176 -27.67 9.52 -13.82
CA GLU A 176 -26.91 8.51 -13.08
C GLU A 176 -25.39 8.60 -13.27
N HIS A 177 -24.93 8.97 -14.47
CA HIS A 177 -23.51 9.13 -14.78
C HIS A 177 -22.91 10.45 -14.28
N GLN A 178 -23.75 11.36 -13.78
CA GLN A 178 -23.36 12.65 -13.19
C GLN A 178 -23.32 12.59 -11.66
N VAL A 179 -23.77 11.49 -11.05
CA VAL A 179 -23.61 11.29 -9.60
C VAL A 179 -22.10 11.26 -9.29
N PRO A 180 -21.60 12.17 -8.44
CA PRO A 180 -20.17 12.34 -8.22
C PRO A 180 -19.57 11.08 -7.57
N ILE A 181 -18.34 10.78 -7.96
CA ILE A 181 -17.52 9.75 -7.30
C ILE A 181 -16.45 10.50 -6.52
N ALA A 182 -16.54 10.46 -5.19
CA ALA A 182 -15.56 11.12 -4.33
C ALA A 182 -14.20 10.41 -4.37
N ASP A 183 -13.11 11.17 -4.27
CA ASP A 183 -11.73 10.62 -4.21
C ASP A 183 -11.34 10.16 -2.79
N THR A 184 -12.12 10.57 -1.79
CA THR A 184 -12.06 10.12 -0.40
C THR A 184 -13.48 9.97 0.15
N HIS A 185 -13.65 9.26 1.26
CA HIS A 185 -14.94 9.12 1.91
C HIS A 185 -14.80 8.99 3.43
N ALA A 186 -15.68 9.64 4.19
CA ALA A 186 -15.66 9.63 5.66
C ALA A 186 -15.76 8.21 6.25
N ARG A 187 -16.47 7.30 5.56
CA ARG A 187 -16.54 5.85 5.89
C ARG A 187 -15.17 5.20 6.10
N LEU A 188 -14.10 5.69 5.45
CA LEU A 188 -12.74 5.15 5.64
C LEU A 188 -12.13 5.48 7.00
N GLU A 189 -12.64 6.52 7.67
CA GLU A 189 -12.18 6.97 8.99
C GLU A 189 -13.02 6.34 10.12
N GLU A 190 -14.07 5.59 9.78
CA GLU A 190 -14.90 4.91 10.76
C GLU A 190 -14.13 3.78 11.44
N ARG A 191 -14.37 3.63 12.76
CA ARG A 191 -13.61 2.75 13.64
C ARG A 191 -13.68 1.29 13.20
N ASP A 192 -14.84 0.84 12.73
CA ASP A 192 -15.05 -0.54 12.26
C ASP A 192 -14.23 -0.84 11.00
N VAL A 193 -14.18 0.11 10.05
CA VAL A 193 -13.37 0.01 8.82
C VAL A 193 -11.88 -0.03 9.15
N GLN A 194 -11.41 0.88 9.99
CA GLN A 194 -10.01 0.92 10.39
C GLN A 194 -9.62 -0.34 11.17
N ALA A 195 -10.48 -0.84 12.06
CA ALA A 195 -10.22 -2.06 12.82
C ALA A 195 -10.24 -3.33 11.93
N ALA A 196 -11.11 -3.39 10.92
CA ALA A 196 -11.12 -4.49 9.95
C ALA A 196 -9.82 -4.51 9.13
N LEU A 197 -9.37 -3.34 8.66
CA LEU A 197 -8.09 -3.21 7.95
C LEU A 197 -6.89 -3.53 8.85
N ALA A 198 -6.90 -3.07 10.09
CA ALA A 198 -5.84 -3.37 11.06
C ALA A 198 -5.67 -4.88 11.26
N ARG A 199 -6.78 -5.59 11.50
CA ARG A 199 -6.77 -7.05 11.64
C ARG A 199 -6.30 -7.75 10.37
N ALA A 200 -6.79 -7.30 9.21
CA ALA A 200 -6.42 -7.90 7.93
C ALA A 200 -4.93 -7.74 7.60
N LEU A 201 -4.31 -6.63 8.01
CA LEU A 201 -2.92 -6.31 7.67
C LEU A 201 -1.90 -6.77 8.72
N PHE A 202 -2.27 -6.68 10.00
CA PHE A 202 -1.34 -6.90 11.11
C PHE A 202 -1.76 -8.07 12.02
N GLY A 203 -2.89 -8.71 11.76
CA GLY A 203 -3.50 -9.72 12.63
C GLY A 203 -4.14 -9.10 13.88
N ASP A 204 -4.46 -9.94 14.86
CA ASP A 204 -5.07 -9.48 16.12
C ASP A 204 -4.18 -8.51 16.91
N ALA A 205 -2.86 -8.56 16.70
CA ALA A 205 -1.91 -7.59 17.25
C ALA A 205 -2.14 -6.15 16.74
N GLY A 206 -2.86 -5.97 15.63
CA GLY A 206 -3.19 -4.65 15.08
C GLY A 206 -4.31 -3.93 15.83
N VAL A 207 -5.00 -4.62 16.74
CA VAL A 207 -6.13 -4.09 17.51
C VAL A 207 -5.96 -4.36 19.00
N SER A 208 -6.48 -3.46 19.82
CA SER A 208 -6.60 -3.68 21.26
C SER A 208 -7.69 -4.72 21.58
N SER A 209 -7.71 -5.21 22.81
CA SER A 209 -8.79 -6.07 23.33
C SER A 209 -10.18 -5.44 23.24
N ARG A 210 -10.27 -4.11 23.17
CA ARG A 210 -11.51 -3.34 22.98
C ARG A 210 -11.88 -3.16 21.50
N GLY A 211 -11.14 -3.78 20.58
CA GLY A 211 -11.37 -3.68 19.14
C GLY A 211 -11.07 -2.29 18.56
N THR A 212 -10.24 -1.48 19.22
CA THR A 212 -9.69 -0.24 18.63
C THR A 212 -8.38 -0.54 17.93
N VAL A 213 -8.07 0.20 16.87
CA VAL A 213 -6.74 0.13 16.25
C VAL A 213 -5.66 0.59 17.23
N VAL A 214 -4.51 -0.08 17.20
CA VAL A 214 -3.31 0.35 17.94
C VAL A 214 -2.86 1.73 17.40
N PRO A 215 -2.73 2.78 18.24
CA PRO A 215 -2.51 4.16 17.79
C PRO A 215 -1.38 4.35 16.78
N GLU A 216 -0.29 3.60 16.96
CA GLU A 216 0.90 3.62 16.11
C GLU A 216 0.63 3.16 14.67
N LEU A 217 -0.41 2.34 14.47
CA LEU A 217 -0.78 1.79 13.16
C LEU A 217 -1.78 2.66 12.41
N ILE A 218 -2.47 3.58 13.08
CA ILE A 218 -3.52 4.43 12.48
C ILE A 218 -3.01 5.18 11.24
N PRO A 219 -1.86 5.88 11.27
CA PRO A 219 -1.40 6.62 10.09
C PRO A 219 -1.15 5.70 8.88
N THR A 220 -0.61 4.51 9.14
CA THR A 220 -0.31 3.49 8.12
C THR A 220 -1.60 2.95 7.50
N ILE A 221 -2.58 2.61 8.33
CA ILE A 221 -3.90 2.11 7.88
C ILE A 221 -4.63 3.17 7.07
N CYS A 222 -4.70 4.40 7.57
CA CYS A 222 -5.33 5.51 6.85
C CYS A 222 -4.68 5.73 5.49
N CYS A 223 -3.34 5.74 5.43
CA CYS A 223 -2.60 5.92 4.19
C CYS A 223 -2.93 4.83 3.16
N PHE A 224 -2.91 3.55 3.56
CA PHE A 224 -3.23 2.45 2.65
C PHE A 224 -4.69 2.46 2.20
N ALA A 225 -5.62 2.71 3.13
CA ALA A 225 -7.05 2.80 2.83
C ALA A 225 -7.33 3.90 1.81
N GLN A 226 -6.87 5.13 2.08
CA GLN A 226 -7.07 6.29 1.21
C GLN A 226 -6.42 6.09 -0.16
N ARG A 227 -5.15 5.66 -0.20
CA ARG A 227 -4.45 5.45 -1.46
C ARG A 227 -5.12 4.38 -2.32
N LYS A 228 -5.61 3.30 -1.69
CA LYS A 228 -6.31 2.25 -2.41
C LYS A 228 -7.68 2.72 -2.90
N TYR A 229 -8.43 3.41 -2.04
CA TYR A 229 -9.72 4.00 -2.37
C TYR A 229 -9.61 4.95 -3.56
N GLU A 230 -8.66 5.89 -3.54
CA GLU A 230 -8.42 6.85 -4.61
C GLU A 230 -8.11 6.14 -5.96
N ASN A 231 -7.33 5.07 -5.93
CA ASN A 231 -7.04 4.27 -7.13
C ASN A 231 -8.31 3.60 -7.69
N LEU A 232 -9.14 3.04 -6.82
CA LEU A 232 -10.42 2.43 -7.21
C LEU A 232 -11.41 3.50 -7.73
N ALA A 233 -11.46 4.67 -7.10
CA ALA A 233 -12.30 5.79 -7.48
C ALA A 233 -11.91 6.30 -8.87
N ARG A 234 -10.62 6.49 -9.14
CA ARG A 234 -10.11 6.84 -10.48
C ARG A 234 -10.48 5.81 -11.55
N SER A 235 -10.34 4.52 -11.22
CA SER A 235 -10.74 3.42 -12.12
C SER A 235 -12.24 3.47 -12.42
N LEU A 236 -13.07 3.68 -11.39
CA LEU A 236 -14.51 3.80 -11.54
C LEU A 236 -14.91 5.03 -12.39
N LYS A 237 -14.32 6.20 -12.12
CA LYS A 237 -14.53 7.43 -12.92
C LYS A 237 -14.27 7.18 -14.40
N ARG A 238 -13.13 6.56 -14.74
CA ARG A 238 -12.80 6.19 -16.12
C ARG A 238 -13.88 5.27 -16.73
N LYS A 239 -14.30 4.23 -16.02
CA LYS A 239 -15.34 3.30 -16.49
C LYS A 239 -16.67 4.02 -16.75
N VAL A 240 -17.08 4.94 -15.87
CA VAL A 240 -18.30 5.73 -16.02
C VAL A 240 -18.21 6.66 -17.24
N THR A 241 -17.10 7.38 -17.39
CA THR A 241 -16.86 8.25 -18.55
C THR A 241 -16.89 7.46 -19.86
N THR A 242 -16.21 6.32 -19.93
CA THR A 242 -16.20 5.46 -21.12
C THR A 242 -17.59 4.89 -21.42
N SER A 243 -18.34 4.47 -20.40
CA SER A 243 -19.71 3.97 -20.57
C SER A 243 -20.65 5.05 -21.10
N CYS A 244 -20.56 6.28 -20.58
CA CYS A 244 -21.36 7.41 -21.04
C CYS A 244 -21.06 7.74 -22.50
N ALA A 245 -19.78 7.84 -22.88
CA ALA A 245 -19.38 8.10 -24.26
C ALA A 245 -19.88 7.01 -25.23
N ARG A 246 -19.85 5.73 -24.81
CA ARG A 246 -20.35 4.61 -25.61
C ARG A 246 -21.87 4.70 -25.83
N MET A 247 -22.63 5.03 -24.77
CA MET A 247 -24.08 5.24 -24.89
C MET A 247 -24.40 6.38 -25.85
N GLN A 248 -23.75 7.54 -25.70
CA GLN A 248 -23.97 8.69 -26.58
C GLN A 248 -23.71 8.36 -28.05
N ARG A 249 -22.63 7.63 -28.36
CA ARG A 249 -22.35 7.16 -29.73
C ARG A 249 -23.42 6.20 -30.25
N SER A 250 -23.87 5.26 -29.42
CA SER A 250 -24.93 4.32 -29.80
C SER A 250 -26.25 5.05 -30.07
N THR A 251 -26.62 6.03 -29.24
CA THR A 251 -27.81 6.87 -29.45
C THR A 251 -27.67 7.74 -30.71
N ALA A 252 -26.49 8.30 -30.98
CA ALA A 252 -26.24 9.08 -32.19
C ALA A 252 -26.35 8.21 -33.46
N ASN A 253 -25.74 7.02 -33.46
CA ASN A 253 -25.85 6.06 -34.57
C ASN A 253 -27.30 5.62 -34.80
N TRP A 254 -28.07 5.38 -33.72
CA TRP A 254 -29.47 5.03 -33.82
C TRP A 254 -30.33 6.16 -34.41
N LYS A 255 -30.04 7.41 -34.03
CA LYS A 255 -30.71 8.59 -34.61
C LYS A 255 -30.36 8.78 -36.08
N MET A 256 -29.11 8.50 -36.50
CA MET A 256 -28.76 8.52 -37.93
C MET A 256 -29.48 7.42 -38.71
N LEU A 257 -29.55 6.19 -38.18
CA LEU A 257 -30.26 5.07 -38.82
C LEU A 257 -31.78 5.32 -38.96
N LYS A 258 -32.39 6.06 -38.02
CA LYS A 258 -33.81 6.46 -38.10
C LYS A 258 -34.07 7.78 -38.85
N GLY A 259 -33.04 8.60 -39.03
CA GLY A 259 -33.10 9.82 -39.84
C GLY A 259 -32.87 9.56 -41.34
N SER A 260 -32.45 8.35 -41.69
CA SER A 260 -32.39 7.84 -43.06
C SER A 260 -33.71 7.19 -43.46
N ASP A 261 -34.80 7.98 -43.55
CA ASP A 261 -35.94 7.53 -44.36
C ASP A 261 -35.52 7.54 -45.84
N PRO A 262 -35.84 6.49 -46.62
CA PRO A 262 -35.51 6.43 -48.03
C PRO A 262 -36.35 7.45 -48.78
N GLN A 263 -35.78 8.62 -49.08
CA GLN A 263 -36.32 9.46 -50.13
C GLN A 263 -36.16 8.73 -51.47
N GLY A 264 -37.30 8.31 -52.01
CA GLY A 264 -37.56 8.28 -53.45
C GLY A 264 -36.92 7.15 -54.24
N ILE A 265 -37.62 6.04 -54.35
CA ILE A 265 -37.72 5.36 -55.64
C ILE A 265 -39.05 5.81 -56.23
N VAL A 266 -38.97 6.70 -57.22
CA VAL A 266 -40.04 6.96 -58.20
C VAL A 266 -39.94 5.87 -59.26
#